data_AF-A0AAC8ZV04-F1
#
_entry.id   AF-A0AAC8ZV04-F1
#
_cell.length_a   1.000
_cell.length_b   1.000
_cell.length_c   1.000
_cell.angle_alpha   90.00
_cell.angle_beta   90.00
_cell.angle_gamma   90.00
#
_symmetry.space_group_name_H-M   'P 1'
#
loop_
_entity.id
_entity.type
_entity.pdbx_description
1 polymer ?
#
loop_
_entity_poly.entity_id
_entity_poly.type
_entity_poly.pdbx_seq_one_letter_code
_entity_poly.pdbx_strand_id
1 'polypeptide(L)'
;MKSVAFYLLMFIRPFLKISLKIIGGLCMVTFVALLIIGGMSDGENKLPAWLPFIYLAISFAAFLAGWFYDNLLLKLNPESNILILDR
;
A
#
# COMPACT_ATOMS: atom_id res chain seq x y z
N MET A 1 2.92 18.93 -22.01
CA MET A 1 3.23 17.52 -21.67
C MET A 1 2.99 17.19 -20.19
N LYS A 2 3.48 17.99 -19.23
CA LYS A 2 3.28 17.73 -17.79
C LYS A 2 1.79 17.66 -17.37
N SER A 3 0.92 18.55 -17.85
CA SER A 3 -0.52 18.48 -17.55
C SER A 3 -1.19 17.21 -18.06
N VAL A 4 -0.82 16.72 -19.26
CA VAL A 4 -1.40 15.49 -19.82
C VAL A 4 -1.06 14.29 -18.94
N ALA A 5 0.21 14.19 -18.51
CA ALA A 5 0.65 13.15 -17.58
C ALA A 5 -0.07 13.25 -16.22
N PHE A 6 -0.28 14.46 -15.70
CA PHE A 6 -1.00 14.69 -14.45
C PHE A 6 -2.45 14.16 -14.51
N TYR A 7 -3.23 14.54 -15.52
CA TYR A 7 -4.62 14.11 -15.63
C TYR A 7 -4.76 12.59 -15.83
N LEU A 8 -3.86 11.98 -16.61
CA LEU A 8 -3.83 10.53 -16.78
C LEU A 8 -3.56 9.81 -15.44
N LEU A 9 -2.56 10.27 -14.68
CA LEU A 9 -2.26 9.71 -13.37
C LEU A 9 -3.39 9.99 -12.35
N MET A 10 -4.03 11.15 -12.43
CA MET A 10 -5.14 11.48 -11.55
C MET A 10 -6.34 10.56 -11.79
N PHE A 11 -6.63 10.22 -13.05
CA PHE A 11 -7.69 9.27 -13.42
C PHE A 11 -7.41 7.84 -12.91
N ILE A 12 -6.16 7.40 -12.94
CA ILE A 12 -5.75 6.07 -12.47
C ILE A 12 -5.71 5.98 -10.93
N ARG A 13 -5.52 7.11 -10.24
CA ARG A 13 -5.38 7.19 -8.78
C ARG A 13 -6.42 6.38 -7.99
N PRO A 14 -7.75 6.53 -8.19
CA PRO A 14 -8.73 5.81 -7.38
C PRO A 14 -8.58 4.29 -7.51
N PHE A 15 -8.38 3.77 -8.73
CA PHE A 15 -8.19 2.34 -8.97
C PHE A 15 -6.91 1.82 -8.31
N LEU A 16 -5.82 2.57 -8.44
CA LEU A 16 -4.54 2.24 -7.81
C LEU A 16 -4.66 2.25 -6.28
N LYS A 17 -5.29 3.29 -5.70
CA LYS A 17 -5.50 3.42 -4.26
C LYS A 17 -6.36 2.29 -3.70
N ILE A 18 -7.45 1.95 -4.36
CA ILE A 18 -8.31 0.83 -3.95
C ILE A 18 -7.52 -0.48 -3.99
N SER A 19 -6.82 -0.75 -5.09
CA SER A 19 -6.04 -1.98 -5.25
C SER A 19 -4.94 -2.10 -4.18
N LEU A 20 -4.17 -1.04 -3.95
CA LEU A 20 -3.11 -1.01 -2.93
C LEU A 20 -3.67 -1.13 -1.50
N LYS A 21 -4.82 -0.51 -1.22
CA LYS A 21 -5.50 -0.65 0.08
C LYS A 21 -5.98 -2.08 0.32
N ILE A 22 -6.55 -2.74 -0.70
CA ILE A 22 -7.02 -4.12 -0.59
C ILE A 22 -5.83 -5.06 -0.40
N ILE A 23 -4.80 -4.98 -1.24
CA ILE A 23 -3.61 -5.83 -1.16
C ILE A 23 -2.89 -5.62 0.17
N GLY A 24 -2.60 -4.37 0.53
CA GLY A 24 -1.90 -4.03 1.76
C GLY A 24 -2.71 -4.40 3.01
N GLY A 25 -4.03 -4.19 2.98
CA GLY A 25 -4.96 -4.57 4.05
C GLY A 25 -5.02 -6.08 4.25
N LEU A 26 -5.19 -6.86 3.18
CA LEU A 26 -5.17 -8.33 3.24
C LEU A 26 -3.85 -8.84 3.80
N CYS A 27 -2.71 -8.32 3.32
CA CYS A 27 -1.41 -8.71 3.85
C CYS A 27 -1.25 -8.35 5.33
N MET A 28 -1.78 -7.22 5.79
CA MET A 28 -1.75 -6.84 7.20
C MET A 28 -2.59 -7.80 8.06
N VAL A 29 -3.79 -8.17 7.58
CA VAL A 29 -4.65 -9.15 8.26
C VAL A 29 -3.94 -10.51 8.33
N THR A 30 -3.34 -10.97 7.23
CA THR A 30 -2.56 -12.22 7.21
C THR A 30 -1.36 -12.16 8.15
N PHE A 31 -0.64 -11.04 8.21
CA PHE A 31 0.46 -10.84 9.16
C PHE A 31 -0.01 -11.02 10.61
N VAL A 32 -1.10 -10.35 11.01
CA VAL A 32 -1.66 -10.45 12.36
C VAL A 32 -2.11 -11.89 12.65
N ALA A 33 -2.80 -12.54 11.71
CA ALA A 33 -3.23 -13.93 11.86
C ALA A 33 -2.05 -14.88 12.06
N LEU A 34 -0.99 -14.73 11.28
CA LEU A 34 0.21 -15.57 11.38
C LEU A 34 1.00 -15.32 12.67
N LEU A 35 1.02 -14.09 13.20
CA LEU A 35 1.61 -13.82 14.51
C LEU A 35 0.84 -14.52 15.64
N ILE A 36 -0.49 -14.51 15.59
CA ILE A 36 -1.34 -15.19 16.58
C ILE A 36 -1.13 -16.70 16.50
N ILE A 37 -1.26 -17.29 15.31
CA ILE A 37 -1.10 -18.74 15.10
C ILE A 37 0.32 -19.18 15.46
N GLY A 38 1.34 -18.43 15.04
CA GLY A 38 2.74 -18.73 15.35
C GLY A 38 3.06 -18.61 16.84
N GLY A 39 2.44 -17.67 17.55
CA GLY A 39 2.59 -17.51 19.00
C GLY A 39 1.85 -18.56 19.82
N MET A 40 0.80 -19.17 19.28
CA MET A 40 0.03 -20.26 19.92
C MET A 40 0.56 -21.66 19.58
N SER A 41 1.46 -21.78 18.60
CA SER A 41 2.02 -23.05 18.17
C SER A 41 3.19 -23.45 19.07
N ASP A 42 3.09 -24.59 19.75
CA ASP A 42 4.19 -25.25 20.45
C ASP A 42 4.51 -26.61 19.79
N GLY A 43 5.80 -26.89 19.55
CA GLY A 43 6.28 -28.15 18.96
C GLY A 43 6.78 -28.07 17.51
N GLU A 44 6.89 -29.23 16.86
CA GLU A 44 7.53 -29.45 15.55
C GLU A 44 6.81 -28.79 14.34
N ASN A 45 5.56 -28.34 14.53
CA ASN A 45 4.76 -27.67 13.48
C ASN A 45 4.81 -26.13 13.55
N LYS A 46 5.86 -25.55 14.17
CA LYS A 46 6.02 -24.10 14.23
C LYS A 46 6.19 -23.52 12.83
N LEU A 47 5.34 -22.54 12.51
CA LEU A 47 5.49 -21.74 11.30
C LEU A 47 6.85 -21.01 11.33
N PRO A 48 7.50 -20.80 10.15
CA PRO A 48 8.76 -20.09 10.10
C PRO A 48 8.59 -18.67 10.64
N ALA A 49 9.43 -18.28 11.61
CA ALA A 49 9.32 -16.99 12.29
C ALA A 49 9.44 -15.78 11.34
N TRP A 50 10.08 -15.95 10.17
CA TRP A 50 10.22 -14.89 9.16
C TRP A 50 8.97 -14.69 8.28
N LEU A 51 8.08 -15.68 8.20
CA LEU A 51 6.94 -15.66 7.28
C LEU A 51 5.98 -14.48 7.52
N PRO A 52 5.56 -14.16 8.76
CA PRO A 52 4.71 -12.99 9.01
C PRO A 52 5.36 -11.69 8.52
N PHE A 53 6.68 -11.53 8.69
CA PHE A 53 7.39 -10.32 8.32
C PHE A 53 7.43 -10.06 6.82
N ILE A 54 7.30 -11.10 5.98
CA ILE A 54 7.11 -10.91 4.54
C ILE A 54 5.77 -10.22 4.25
N TYR A 55 4.69 -10.67 4.88
CA TYR A 55 3.38 -10.05 4.70
C TYR A 55 3.35 -8.62 5.24
N LEU A 56 4.05 -8.36 6.34
CA LEU A 56 4.26 -6.98 6.82
C LEU A 56 5.02 -6.14 5.80
N ALA A 57 6.10 -6.66 5.22
CA ALA A 57 6.89 -5.96 4.21
C ALA A 57 6.06 -5.65 2.95
N ILE A 58 5.24 -6.59 2.48
CA ILE A 58 4.34 -6.37 1.34
C ILE A 58 3.28 -5.31 1.67
N SER A 59 2.70 -5.37 2.87
CA SER A 59 1.73 -4.36 3.33
C SER A 59 2.34 -2.95 3.36
N PHE A 60 3.56 -2.85 3.91
CA PHE A 60 4.29 -1.59 3.94
C PHE A 60 4.70 -1.10 2.55
N ALA A 61 5.11 -2.00 1.65
CA ALA A 61 5.42 -1.67 0.26
C ALA A 61 4.19 -1.14 -0.48
N ALA A 62 3.01 -1.72 -0.26
CA ALA A 62 1.77 -1.24 -0.85
C ALA A 62 1.41 0.18 -0.34
N PHE A 63 1.61 0.44 0.95
CA PHE A 63 1.48 1.78 1.52
C PHE A 63 2.46 2.78 0.89
N LEU A 64 3.74 2.42 0.81
CA LEU A 64 4.78 3.26 0.22
C LEU A 64 4.54 3.54 -1.26
N ALA A 65 4.10 2.55 -2.04
CA ALA A 65 3.74 2.74 -3.44
C ALA A 65 2.60 3.75 -3.59
N GLY A 66 1.59 3.66 -2.72
CA GLY A 66 0.47 4.60 -2.69
C GLY A 66 0.90 6.00 -2.28
N TRP A 67 1.82 6.14 -1.33
CA TRP A 67 2.37 7.41 -0.89
C TRP A 67 3.26 8.04 -1.97
N PHE A 68 4.14 7.26 -2.60
CA PHE A 68 5.01 7.71 -3.68
C PHE A 68 4.18 8.22 -4.88
N TYR A 69 3.10 7.51 -5.22
CA TYR A 69 2.19 7.93 -6.29
C TYR A 69 1.55 9.29 -6.03
N ASP A 70 1.07 9.54 -4.80
CA ASP A 70 0.51 10.85 -4.44
C ASP A 70 1.58 11.96 -4.49
N ASN A 71 2.80 11.68 -4.05
CA ASN A 71 3.92 12.64 -4.16
C ASN A 71 4.27 12.94 -5.62
N LEU A 72 4.23 11.94 -6.50
CA LEU A 72 4.43 12.12 -7.93
C LEU A 72 3.35 13.04 -8.51
N LEU A 73 2.08 12.82 -8.16
CA LEU A 73 0.98 13.69 -8.57
C LEU A 73 1.15 15.12 -8.10
N LEU A 74 1.54 15.33 -6.84
CA LEU A 74 1.80 16.66 -6.29
C LEU A 74 2.93 17.38 -7.05
N LYS A 75 4.01 16.68 -7.40
CA LYS A 75 5.12 17.25 -8.19
C LYS A 75 4.74 17.56 -9.63
N LEU A 76 3.79 16.84 -10.20
CA LEU A 76 3.32 17.02 -11.56
C LEU A 76 2.16 18.03 -11.68
N ASN A 77 1.61 18.49 -10.55
CA ASN A 77 0.49 19.42 -10.54
C ASN A 77 0.87 20.71 -11.28
N PRO A 78 0.20 21.03 -12.41
CA PRO A 78 0.51 22.22 -13.20
C PRO A 78 0.02 23.52 -12.55
N GLU A 79 -0.91 23.43 -11.59
CA GLU A 79 -1.37 24.58 -10.82
C GLU A 79 -0.67 24.59 -9.47
N SER A 80 -0.02 25.71 -9.12
CA SER A 80 0.60 25.92 -7.81
C SER A 80 -0.40 25.97 -6.64
N ASN A 81 -1.70 25.75 -6.91
CA ASN A 81 -2.79 25.80 -5.95
C ASN A 81 -3.18 24.40 -5.47
N ILE A 82 -2.56 24.03 -4.34
CA ILE A 82 -3.20 23.54 -3.10
C ILE A 82 -4.35 22.52 -3.27
N LEU A 83 -4.03 21.25 -3.01
CA LEU A 83 -4.87 20.27 -2.29
C LEU A 83 -6.38 20.26 -2.58
N ILE A 84 -6.80 19.99 -3.81
CA ILE A 84 -8.13 19.38 -4.05
C ILE A 84 -7.90 17.99 -4.66
N LEU A 85 -7.36 17.08 -3.86
CA LEU A 85 -7.24 15.65 -4.18
C LEU A 85 -8.25 14.79 -3.41
N ASP A 86 -9.14 15.41 -2.64
CA ASP A 86 -10.31 14.80 -2.01
C ASP A 86 -11.58 15.39 -2.64
N ARG A 87 -12.13 14.68 -3.62
CA ARG A 87 -13.55 14.70 -3.95
C ARG A 87 -14.02 13.27 -4.06
#